data_AF-A0A1V4RT58-F1
#
_entry.id   AF-A0A1V4RT58-F1
#
_cell.length_a   1.000
_cell.length_b   1.000
_cell.length_c   1.000
_cell.angle_alpha   90.00
_cell.angle_beta   90.00
_cell.angle_gamma   90.00
#
_symmetry.space_group_name_H-M   'P 1'
#
loop_
_entity.id
_entity.type
_entity.pdbx_description
1 polymer ?
#
loop_
_entity_poly.entity_id
_entity_poly.type
_entity_poly.pdbx_seq_one_letter_code
_entity_poly.pdbx_strand_id
1 'polypeptide(L)'
;AALDGKLASERIVDVLIEAGYLDRRPEAAPLSNFCKGWIRNRVRTIRKRINMYRPGHRNNIKYHDHRFPGTNIEEISSKLQHFGMLLGGRFKNVRVEQIQKHIFRIGPG
;
A
#
# COMPACT_ATOMS: atom_id res chain seq x y z
N ALA A 1 9.05 8.66 16.21
CA ALA A 1 10.08 9.66 15.85
C ALA A 1 11.00 9.81 17.05
N ALA A 2 12.31 9.98 16.85
CA ALA A 2 13.19 10.30 17.98
C ALA A 2 12.87 11.75 18.38
N LEU A 3 12.55 11.98 19.65
CA LEU A 3 12.31 13.32 20.18
C LEU A 3 13.61 14.01 20.60
N ASP A 4 14.73 13.28 20.58
CA ASP A 4 16.08 13.79 20.78
C ASP A 4 17.07 12.95 19.95
N GLY A 5 18.05 13.63 19.32
CA GLY A 5 19.06 13.04 18.44
C GLY A 5 18.57 12.64 17.03
N LYS A 6 19.51 12.09 16.23
CA LYS A 6 19.25 11.69 14.83
C LYS A 6 18.10 10.68 14.72
N LEU A 7 17.23 10.88 13.73
CA LEU A 7 16.18 9.96 13.36
C LEU A 7 16.77 8.61 12.90
N ALA A 8 15.99 7.54 13.03
CA ALA A 8 16.40 6.22 12.54
C ALA A 8 16.73 6.22 11.04
N SER A 9 16.00 7.01 10.25
CA SER A 9 16.27 7.22 8.83
C SER A 9 17.63 7.88 8.60
N GLU A 10 17.99 8.89 9.39
CA GLU A 10 19.26 9.61 9.26
C GLU A 10 20.45 8.70 9.59
N ARG A 11 20.32 7.87 10.64
CA ARG A 11 21.36 6.87 10.96
C ARG A 11 21.55 5.83 9.86
N ILE A 12 20.47 5.41 9.21
CA ILE A 12 20.57 4.50 8.04
C ILE A 12 21.29 5.20 6.89
N VAL A 13 20.99 6.48 6.65
CA VAL A 13 21.68 7.27 5.62
C VAL A 13 23.16 7.42 5.95
N ASP A 14 23.53 7.71 7.21
CA ASP A 14 24.93 7.79 7.63
C ASP A 14 25.68 6.48 7.30
N VAL A 15 25.11 5.32 7.65
CA VAL A 15 25.69 4.00 7.35
C VAL A 15 25.85 3.77 5.83
N LEU A 16 24.87 4.21 5.03
CA LEU A 16 24.96 4.09 3.57
C LEU A 16 26.04 5.02 3.00
N ILE A 17 26.16 6.24 3.53
CA ILE A 17 27.23 7.18 3.17
C ILE A 17 28.59 6.58 3.51
N GLU A 18 28.77 6.07 4.73
CA GLU A 18 30.01 5.40 5.16
C GLU A 18 30.34 4.18 4.29
N ALA A 19 29.33 3.45 3.81
CA ALA A 19 29.50 2.35 2.86
C ALA A 19 29.85 2.81 1.42
N GLY A 20 29.94 4.13 1.19
CA GLY A 20 30.33 4.75 -0.08
C GLY A 20 29.19 4.92 -1.08
N TYR A 21 27.93 4.90 -0.64
CA TYR A 21 26.78 4.99 -1.55
C TYR A 21 26.58 6.40 -2.15
N LEU A 22 27.35 7.41 -1.70
CA LEU A 22 27.42 8.71 -2.37
C LEU A 22 28.16 8.63 -3.71
N ASP A 23 29.23 7.83 -3.77
CA ASP A 23 30.17 7.84 -4.89
C ASP A 23 29.98 6.64 -5.83
N ARG A 24 29.40 5.55 -5.34
CA ARG A 24 29.17 4.32 -6.11
C ARG A 24 27.77 3.77 -5.90
N ARG A 25 27.22 3.22 -6.97
CA ARG A 25 26.01 2.39 -6.87
C ARG A 25 26.37 1.06 -6.21
N PRO A 26 25.47 0.49 -5.40
CA PRO A 26 25.65 -0.88 -4.92
C PRO A 26 25.75 -1.83 -6.10
N GLU A 27 26.54 -2.88 -5.95
CA GLU A 27 26.60 -3.95 -6.93
C GLU A 27 25.21 -4.55 -7.14
N ALA A 28 24.86 -4.77 -8.40
CA ALA A 28 23.60 -5.41 -8.72
C ALA A 28 23.59 -6.82 -8.13
N ALA A 29 22.46 -7.20 -7.52
CA ALA A 29 22.28 -8.56 -7.06
C ALA A 29 22.46 -9.53 -8.24
N PRO A 30 23.07 -10.72 -8.04
CA PRO A 30 23.20 -11.71 -9.09
C PRO A 30 21.86 -12.04 -9.74
N LEU A 31 21.85 -12.27 -11.06
CA LEU A 31 20.63 -12.61 -11.79
C LEU A 31 19.91 -13.83 -11.20
N SER A 32 20.68 -14.78 -10.63
CA SER A 32 20.14 -15.93 -9.92
C SER A 32 19.28 -15.54 -8.70
N ASN A 33 19.66 -14.51 -7.95
CA ASN A 33 18.86 -13.99 -6.83
C ASN A 33 17.58 -13.31 -7.32
N PHE A 34 17.66 -12.57 -8.42
CA PHE A 34 16.47 -11.99 -9.06
C PHE A 34 15.49 -13.09 -9.50
N CYS A 35 15.97 -14.09 -10.22
CA CYS A 35 15.15 -15.22 -10.67
C CYS A 35 14.53 -15.99 -9.50
N LYS A 36 15.30 -16.30 -8.46
CA LYS A 36 14.80 -16.93 -7.22
C LYS A 36 13.68 -16.10 -6.57
N GLY A 37 13.89 -14.79 -6.44
CA GLY A 37 12.90 -13.87 -5.89
C GLY A 37 11.62 -13.82 -6.73
N TRP A 38 11.77 -13.76 -8.05
CA TRP A 38 10.66 -13.74 -9.00
C TRP A 38 9.82 -15.03 -8.92
N ILE A 39 10.47 -16.20 -8.97
CA ILE A 39 9.81 -17.51 -8.86
C ILE A 39 9.06 -17.62 -7.53
N ARG A 40 9.74 -17.31 -6.41
CA ARG A 40 9.12 -17.35 -5.07
C ARG A 40 7.89 -16.45 -5.00
N ASN A 41 7.94 -15.26 -5.59
CA ASN A 41 6.79 -14.37 -5.62
C ASN A 41 5.65 -14.95 -6.47
N ARG A 42 5.92 -15.58 -7.61
CA ARG A 42 4.88 -16.22 -8.44
C ARG A 42 4.22 -17.39 -7.73
N VAL A 43 4.99 -18.29 -7.12
CA VAL A 43 4.46 -19.40 -6.31
C VAL A 43 3.57 -18.87 -5.19
N ARG A 44 4.01 -17.85 -4.46
CA ARG A 44 3.22 -17.21 -3.39
C ARG A 44 1.91 -16.63 -3.92
N THR A 45 1.95 -15.95 -5.06
CA THR A 45 0.76 -15.35 -5.69
C THR A 45 -0.24 -16.42 -6.12
N ILE A 46 0.22 -17.49 -6.76
CA ILE A 46 -0.63 -18.63 -7.15
C ILE A 46 -1.27 -19.25 -5.91
N ARG A 47 -0.49 -19.53 -4.85
CA ARG A 47 -1.02 -20.06 -3.59
C ARG A 47 -2.08 -19.14 -2.97
N LYS A 48 -1.86 -17.82 -2.97
CA LYS A 48 -2.87 -16.86 -2.50
C LYS A 48 -4.14 -16.93 -3.33
N ARG A 49 -4.02 -17.01 -4.66
CA ARG A 49 -5.17 -17.11 -5.57
C ARG A 49 -5.98 -18.39 -5.30
N ILE A 50 -5.33 -19.54 -5.17
CA ILE A 50 -5.99 -20.80 -4.82
C ILE A 50 -6.72 -20.67 -3.47
N ASN A 51 -6.03 -20.17 -2.45
CA ASN A 51 -6.60 -19.96 -1.12
C ASN A 51 -7.77 -18.95 -1.10
N MET A 52 -7.84 -18.07 -2.09
CA MET A 52 -8.93 -17.11 -2.24
C MET A 52 -10.23 -17.78 -2.72
N TYR A 53 -10.14 -18.87 -3.50
CA TYR A 53 -11.30 -19.62 -3.95
C TYR A 53 -11.61 -20.84 -3.07
N ARG A 54 -10.72 -21.22 -2.15
CA ARG A 54 -10.91 -22.34 -1.23
C ARG A 54 -12.04 -22.06 -0.22
N PRO A 55 -13.12 -22.87 -0.19
CA PRO A 55 -14.18 -22.74 0.81
C PRO A 55 -13.64 -22.84 2.25
N GLY A 56 -14.19 -22.07 3.17
CA GLY A 56 -13.78 -22.06 4.59
C GLY A 56 -12.39 -21.47 4.89
N HIS A 57 -11.61 -21.08 3.88
CA HIS A 57 -10.32 -20.42 4.11
C HIS A 57 -10.51 -18.95 4.55
N ARG A 58 -9.72 -18.49 5.53
CA ARG A 58 -9.81 -17.14 6.14
C ARG A 58 -9.69 -15.96 5.16
N ASN A 59 -9.11 -16.20 3.98
CA ASN A 59 -8.95 -15.20 2.92
C ASN A 59 -9.79 -15.55 1.68
N ASN A 60 -10.87 -16.33 1.83
CA ASN A 60 -11.71 -16.65 0.69
C ASN A 60 -12.54 -15.42 0.24
N ILE A 61 -12.95 -15.39 -1.02
CA ILE A 61 -13.69 -14.25 -1.60
C ILE A 61 -14.96 -13.94 -0.80
N LYS A 62 -15.75 -14.96 -0.46
CA LYS A 62 -17.03 -14.78 0.23
C LYS A 62 -16.86 -14.10 1.58
N TYR A 63 -15.84 -14.49 2.34
CA TYR A 63 -15.51 -13.87 3.62
C TYR A 63 -15.02 -12.44 3.46
N HIS A 64 -14.20 -12.16 2.42
CA HIS A 64 -13.77 -10.80 2.11
C HIS A 64 -14.94 -9.89 1.71
N ASP A 65 -15.84 -10.37 0.86
CA ASP A 65 -17.04 -9.63 0.44
C ASP A 65 -17.97 -9.35 1.63
N HIS A 66 -18.08 -10.29 2.56
CA HIS A 66 -18.84 -10.09 3.80
C HIS A 66 -18.16 -9.07 4.73
N ARG A 67 -16.83 -9.13 4.89
CA ARG A 67 -16.07 -8.23 5.77
C ARG A 67 -16.01 -6.80 5.23
N PHE A 68 -15.96 -6.67 3.91
CA PHE A 68 -15.90 -5.39 3.21
C PHE A 68 -17.10 -5.33 2.28
N PRO A 69 -18.32 -5.06 2.81
CA PRO A 69 -19.47 -4.89 1.94
C PRO A 69 -19.18 -3.78 0.93
N GLY A 70 -19.70 -3.91 -0.28
CA GLY A 70 -19.49 -2.94 -1.35
C GLY A 70 -19.87 -1.55 -0.86
N THR A 71 -18.89 -0.64 -0.81
CA THR A 71 -19.11 0.77 -0.51
C THR A 71 -19.27 1.50 -1.84
N ASN A 72 -20.25 2.39 -1.94
CA ASN A 72 -20.47 3.13 -3.17
C ASN A 72 -19.65 4.43 -3.20
N ILE A 73 -19.28 4.91 -4.39
CA ILE A 73 -18.48 6.12 -4.57
C ILE A 73 -19.20 7.37 -4.03
N GLU A 74 -20.53 7.42 -4.13
CA GLU A 74 -21.37 8.49 -3.60
C GLU A 74 -21.34 8.51 -2.07
N GLU A 75 -21.28 7.34 -1.43
CA GLU A 75 -21.23 7.23 0.03
C GLU A 75 -19.90 7.79 0.57
N ILE A 76 -18.79 7.45 -0.09
CA ILE A 76 -17.46 7.95 0.28
C ILE A 76 -17.37 9.46 0.01
N SER A 77 -17.92 9.91 -1.12
CA SER A 77 -17.94 11.34 -1.48
C SER A 77 -18.76 12.15 -0.48
N SER A 78 -19.93 11.65 -0.07
CA SER A 78 -20.77 12.27 0.95
C SER A 78 -20.07 12.38 2.30
N LYS A 79 -19.38 11.30 2.73
CA LYS A 79 -18.58 11.31 3.96
C LYS A 79 -17.44 12.33 3.90
N LEU A 80 -16.74 12.45 2.76
CA LEU A 80 -15.69 13.45 2.57
C LEU A 80 -16.23 14.88 2.57
N GLN A 81 -17.37 15.13 1.94
CA GLN A 81 -18.04 16.43 2.00
C GLN A 81 -18.43 16.78 3.44
N HIS A 82 -18.99 15.82 4.18
CA HIS A 82 -19.34 16.00 5.58
C HIS A 82 -18.13 16.36 6.45
N PHE A 83 -17.02 15.61 6.33
CA PHE A 83 -15.78 15.98 7.01
C PHE A 83 -15.22 17.32 6.53
N GLY A 84 -15.36 17.63 5.25
CA GLY A 84 -14.96 18.91 4.67
C GLY A 84 -15.70 20.06 5.34
N MET A 85 -17.00 19.95 5.55
CA MET A 85 -17.80 20.95 6.27
C MET A 85 -17.34 21.11 7.72
N LEU A 86 -17.15 20.01 8.45
CA LEU A 86 -16.72 20.03 9.86
C LEU A 86 -15.32 20.59 10.05
N LEU A 87 -14.44 20.43 9.07
CA LEU A 87 -13.03 20.87 9.11
C LEU A 87 -12.79 22.20 8.36
N GLY A 88 -13.82 23.04 8.21
CA GLY A 88 -13.66 24.39 7.65
C GLY A 88 -13.37 24.42 6.14
N GLY A 89 -13.88 23.46 5.38
CA GLY A 89 -13.75 23.40 3.92
C GLY A 89 -12.48 22.71 3.41
N ARG A 90 -11.73 22.03 4.28
CA ARG A 90 -10.44 21.38 3.96
C ARG A 90 -10.48 20.41 2.76
N PHE A 91 -11.64 19.80 2.50
CA PHE A 91 -11.79 18.78 1.45
C PHE A 91 -12.63 19.26 0.24
N LYS A 92 -12.84 20.57 0.07
CA LYS A 92 -13.64 21.12 -1.04
C LYS A 92 -13.14 20.71 -2.44
N ASN A 93 -11.83 20.53 -2.60
CA ASN A 93 -11.19 20.20 -3.88
C ASN A 93 -10.66 18.77 -3.91
N VAL A 94 -11.27 17.85 -3.17
CA VAL A 94 -10.88 16.43 -3.16
C VAL A 94 -11.89 15.62 -3.95
N ARG A 95 -11.41 14.81 -4.89
CA ARG A 95 -12.24 13.86 -5.65
C ARG A 95 -11.97 12.42 -5.22
N VAL A 96 -12.99 11.60 -5.38
CA VAL A 96 -12.93 10.15 -5.19
C VAL A 96 -13.12 9.49 -6.55
N GLU A 97 -12.29 8.51 -6.86
CA GLU A 97 -12.45 7.64 -8.03
C GLU A 97 -12.44 6.19 -7.57
N GLN A 98 -13.38 5.37 -8.05
CA GLN A 98 -13.35 3.93 -7.79
C GLN A 98 -12.42 3.25 -8.80
N ILE A 99 -11.32 2.66 -8.32
CA ILE A 99 -10.38 1.89 -9.16
C ILE A 99 -10.83 0.42 -9.24
N GLN A 100 -11.30 -0.13 -8.11
CA GLN A 100 -11.80 -1.50 -8.01
C GLN A 100 -12.96 -1.54 -7.01
N LYS A 101 -13.68 -2.67 -6.96
CA LYS A 101 -14.85 -2.87 -6.10
C LYS A 101 -14.69 -2.34 -4.66
N HIS A 102 -13.51 -2.51 -4.06
CA HIS A 102 -13.21 -2.06 -2.70
C HIS A 102 -12.01 -1.09 -2.61
N ILE A 103 -11.54 -0.55 -3.74
CA ILE A 103 -10.36 0.34 -3.79
C ILE A 103 -10.75 1.66 -4.43
N PHE A 104 -10.53 2.74 -3.69
CA PHE A 104 -10.83 4.11 -4.10
C PHE A 104 -9.55 4.93 -4.07
N ARG A 105 -9.38 5.77 -5.09
CA ARG A 105 -8.36 6.83 -5.12
C ARG A 105 -8.97 8.10 -4.55
N ILE A 106 -8.23 8.75 -3.67
CA ILE A 106 -8.57 10.07 -3.12
C ILE A 106 -7.42 10.99 -3.50
N GLY A 107 -7.73 12.10 -4.16
CA GLY A 107 -6.72 13.04 -4.66
C GLY A 107 -7.29 14.42 -4.93
N PRO A 108 -6.43 15.39 -5.28
CA PRO A 108 -6.87 16.71 -5.72
C PRO A 108 -7.76 16.58 -6.96
N GLY A 109 -8.81 17.39 -6.99
CA GLY A 109 -9.82 17.45 -8.03
C GLY A 109 -9.58 18.50 -9.11
#